data_AF-A0A9E1IQ55-F1
#
_entry.id   AF-A0A9E1IQ55-F1
#
_cell.length_a   1.000
_cell.length_b   1.000
_cell.length_c   1.000
_cell.angle_alpha   90.00
_cell.angle_beta   90.00
_cell.angle_gamma   90.00
#
_symmetry.space_group_name_H-M   'P 1'
#
loop_
_entity.id
_entity.type
_entity.pdbx_description
1 polymer ?
#
loop_
_entity_poly.entity_id
_entity_poly.type
_entity_poly.pdbx_seq_one_letter_code
_entity_poly.pdbx_strand_id
1 'polypeptide(L)'
;MCIDDNEHNEELNMRMLLPQRHRLLHGYPMSIWMDRVEPGVRAPLALEETRPLLVGVLPHSSCNPRVKGCGFCTFPHERFRKEDVLQVVRGVCEEIHQSADRLPNLQQKRVDGLYFGGGTANLTPAPAFERLCRVLGSHFDFSQAEATLEGVPRYFSKGDYELLRIMMDHLPARHHRVSMGVQSFDVDYIKMMGRQAFGDFKDISAVIGFAHEMEMTVSLDLLINLPG
;
A
#
# COMPACT_ATOMS: atom_id res chain seq x y z
N MET A 1 8.12 28.76 -12.14
CA MET A 1 8.92 29.06 -13.34
C MET A 1 8.22 28.37 -14.51
N CYS A 2 7.74 29.11 -15.52
CA CYS A 2 7.00 28.50 -16.62
C CYS A 2 7.98 27.68 -17.48
N ILE A 3 7.68 26.40 -17.70
CA ILE A 3 8.44 25.54 -18.61
C ILE A 3 8.17 26.03 -20.04
N ASP A 4 9.21 26.08 -20.87
CA ASP A 4 9.11 26.39 -22.29
C ASP A 4 8.20 25.37 -22.98
N ASP A 5 7.21 25.85 -23.73
CA ASP A 5 6.23 25.02 -24.45
C ASP A 5 6.93 24.03 -25.40
N ASN A 6 8.13 24.36 -25.88
CA ASN A 6 8.92 23.44 -26.71
C ASN A 6 9.45 22.23 -25.93
N GLU A 7 9.99 22.42 -24.71
CA GLU A 7 10.44 21.30 -23.88
C GLU A 7 9.28 20.38 -23.49
N HIS A 8 8.11 20.96 -23.23
CA HIS A 8 6.89 20.19 -22.96
C HIS A 8 6.50 19.31 -24.16
N ASN A 9 6.49 19.88 -25.36
CA ASN A 9 6.06 19.20 -26.57
C ASN A 9 7.04 18.11 -27.01
N GLU A 10 8.35 18.32 -26.84
CA GLU A 10 9.37 17.31 -27.15
C GLU A 10 9.26 16.08 -26.24
N GLU A 11 9.14 16.29 -24.93
CA GLU A 11 9.00 15.21 -23.95
C GLU A 11 7.68 14.44 -24.15
N LEU A 12 6.58 15.15 -24.46
CA LEU A 12 5.30 14.54 -24.78
C LEU A 12 5.41 13.64 -26.00
N ASN A 13 5.99 14.13 -27.10
CA ASN A 13 6.14 13.39 -28.34
C ASN A 13 7.00 12.13 -28.18
N MET A 14 8.13 12.23 -27.47
CA MET A 14 9.00 11.07 -27.20
C MET A 14 8.25 9.98 -26.42
N ARG A 15 7.45 10.35 -25.41
CA ARG A 15 6.67 9.41 -24.59
C ARG A 15 5.43 8.86 -25.29
N MET A 16 4.89 9.54 -26.31
CA MET A 16 3.81 9.02 -27.16
C MET A 16 4.27 7.84 -28.03
N LEU A 17 5.57 7.77 -28.36
CA LEU A 17 6.15 6.71 -29.19
C LEU A 17 6.45 5.40 -28.44
N LEU A 18 6.36 5.41 -27.11
CA LEU A 18 6.59 4.24 -26.26
C LEU A 18 5.29 3.44 -26.01
N PRO A 19 5.37 2.14 -25.65
CA PRO A 19 4.19 1.32 -25.37
C PRO A 19 3.27 1.93 -24.31
N GLN A 20 2.03 2.22 -24.68
CA GLN A 20 1.00 2.92 -23.88
C GLN A 20 0.36 2.04 -22.77
N ARG A 21 1.14 1.15 -22.17
CA ARG A 21 0.78 0.48 -20.92
C ARG A 21 1.21 1.43 -19.80
N HIS A 22 0.40 1.61 -18.75
CA HIS A 22 0.64 2.48 -17.57
C HIS A 22 0.13 3.95 -17.61
N ARG A 23 -0.76 4.35 -18.53
CA ARG A 23 -1.35 5.70 -18.53
C ARG A 23 -2.69 5.85 -17.78
N LEU A 24 -2.85 5.18 -16.64
CA LEU A 24 -3.90 5.55 -15.68
C LEU A 24 -3.25 6.12 -14.41
N LEU A 25 -3.07 7.45 -14.47
CA LEU A 25 -3.46 8.40 -13.44
C LEU A 25 -2.98 8.15 -12.01
N HIS A 26 -1.72 8.49 -11.70
CA HIS A 26 -1.39 9.15 -10.42
C HIS A 26 -0.28 10.23 -10.57
N GLY A 27 0.16 10.57 -11.79
CA GLY A 27 1.26 11.54 -11.96
C GLY A 27 1.32 12.34 -13.26
N TYR A 28 0.39 12.17 -14.19
CA TYR A 28 0.39 12.95 -15.44
C TYR A 28 -1.01 13.52 -15.67
N PRO A 29 -1.18 14.85 -15.61
CA PRO A 29 -0.24 15.91 -16.05
C PRO A 29 0.65 16.56 -14.95
N MET A 30 0.74 15.97 -13.75
CA MET A 30 1.33 16.67 -12.59
C MET A 30 2.84 16.94 -12.68
N SER A 31 3.65 16.14 -13.38
CA SER A 31 5.13 16.31 -13.35
C SER A 31 5.62 17.64 -13.95
N ILE A 32 4.90 18.22 -14.90
CA ILE A 32 5.20 19.56 -15.48
C ILE A 32 4.72 20.69 -14.55
N TRP A 33 3.75 20.40 -13.68
CA TRP A 33 3.23 21.35 -12.69
C TRP A 33 3.83 21.17 -11.29
N MET A 34 4.66 20.14 -11.10
CA MET A 34 5.44 19.95 -9.88
C MET A 34 6.64 20.89 -9.91
N ASP A 35 6.87 21.59 -8.80
CA ASP A 35 8.09 22.36 -8.63
C ASP A 35 9.31 21.45 -8.79
N ARG A 36 10.26 21.84 -9.64
CA ARG A 36 11.56 21.17 -9.71
C ARG A 36 12.27 21.44 -8.40
N VAL A 37 12.45 20.40 -7.60
CA VAL A 37 13.22 20.46 -6.37
C VAL A 37 14.59 19.86 -6.65
N GLU A 38 15.65 20.61 -6.35
CA GLU A 38 17.02 20.14 -6.47
C GLU A 38 17.23 18.87 -5.62
N PRO A 39 18.00 17.88 -6.09
CA PRO A 39 18.32 16.69 -5.29
C PRO A 39 18.87 17.08 -3.92
N GLY A 40 18.23 16.60 -2.86
CA GLY A 40 18.60 16.91 -1.47
C GLY A 40 17.93 18.16 -0.89
N VAL A 41 17.33 19.01 -1.72
CA VAL A 41 16.38 20.03 -1.27
C VAL A 41 15.02 19.35 -1.16
N ARG A 42 14.28 19.59 -0.08
CA ARG A 42 12.88 19.19 0.05
C ARG A 42 12.06 20.46 0.22
N ALA A 43 10.99 20.57 -0.55
CA ALA A 43 10.06 21.70 -0.42
C ALA A 43 9.56 21.80 1.04
N PRO A 44 9.43 23.01 1.60
CA PRO A 44 8.93 23.18 2.96
C PRO A 44 7.51 22.61 3.05
N LEU A 45 7.32 21.64 3.94
CA LEU A 45 6.01 21.03 4.19
C LEU A 45 5.35 21.81 5.34
N ALA A 46 4.35 22.64 5.02
CA ALA A 46 3.54 23.29 6.03
C ALA A 46 2.42 22.33 6.47
N LEU A 47 2.52 21.80 7.68
CA LEU A 47 1.47 20.96 8.25
C LEU A 47 0.42 21.83 8.92
N GLU A 48 -0.83 21.64 8.52
CA GLU A 48 -1.98 22.23 9.20
C GLU A 48 -2.14 21.59 10.59
N GLU A 49 -2.10 22.38 11.66
CA GLU A 49 -2.02 21.88 13.03
C GLU A 49 -3.27 21.09 13.45
N THR A 50 -4.45 21.58 13.07
CA THR A 50 -5.75 21.06 13.53
C THR A 50 -6.25 19.86 12.73
N ARG A 51 -5.76 19.68 11.49
CA ARG A 51 -6.22 18.62 10.61
C ARG A 51 -5.55 17.28 10.95
N PRO A 52 -6.32 16.21 11.19
CA PRO A 52 -5.76 14.87 11.39
C PRO A 52 -5.13 14.33 10.10
N LEU A 53 -4.22 13.39 10.25
CA LEU A 53 -3.52 12.76 9.13
C LEU A 53 -4.30 11.57 8.56
N LEU A 54 -4.10 11.36 7.26
CA LEU A 54 -4.30 10.07 6.60
C LEU A 54 -2.93 9.54 6.22
N VAL A 55 -2.59 8.35 6.71
CA VAL A 55 -1.26 7.76 6.55
C VAL A 55 -1.36 6.52 5.67
N GLY A 56 -0.75 6.58 4.50
CA GLY A 56 -0.56 5.41 3.63
C GLY A 56 0.86 4.89 3.79
N VAL A 57 1.00 3.60 4.10
CA VAL A 57 2.30 2.94 4.25
C VAL A 57 2.42 1.85 3.19
N LEU A 58 3.43 1.97 2.35
CA LEU A 58 3.82 0.95 1.39
C LEU A 58 5.02 0.19 1.97
N PRO A 59 4.83 -0.94 2.69
CA PRO A 59 5.95 -1.68 3.26
C PRO A 59 6.89 -2.22 2.17
N HIS A 60 6.35 -2.51 0.98
CA HIS A 60 7.09 -2.86 -0.23
C HIS A 60 6.18 -2.86 -1.47
N SER A 61 6.77 -2.83 -2.66
CA SER A 61 6.09 -3.03 -3.95
C SER A 61 5.96 -4.51 -4.34
N SER A 62 6.55 -5.44 -3.58
CA SER A 62 6.57 -6.86 -3.96
C SER A 62 5.18 -7.52 -4.05
N CYS A 63 5.00 -8.33 -5.07
CA CYS A 63 3.83 -9.17 -5.34
C CYS A 63 4.31 -10.53 -5.93
N ASN A 64 3.48 -11.57 -5.91
CA ASN A 64 3.87 -12.90 -6.40
C ASN A 64 2.81 -13.63 -7.27
N PRO A 65 2.29 -13.01 -8.34
CA PRO A 65 1.40 -13.69 -9.28
C PRO A 65 2.16 -14.75 -10.10
N ARG A 66 1.44 -15.74 -10.66
CA ARG A 66 2.03 -16.77 -11.54
C ARG A 66 2.37 -16.26 -12.94
N VAL A 67 1.84 -15.11 -13.33
CA VAL A 67 2.18 -14.39 -14.56
C VAL A 67 2.96 -13.11 -14.22
N LYS A 68 3.57 -12.43 -15.20
CA LYS A 68 4.26 -11.15 -14.96
C LYS A 68 3.21 -10.07 -14.65
N GLY A 69 2.86 -9.93 -13.37
CA GLY A 69 1.77 -9.07 -12.90
C GLY A 69 0.40 -9.69 -13.14
N CYS A 70 -0.65 -9.22 -12.46
CA CYS A 70 -1.99 -9.81 -12.55
C CYS A 70 -2.75 -9.51 -13.88
N GLY A 71 -2.07 -9.05 -14.93
CA GLY A 71 -2.65 -8.66 -16.22
C GLY A 71 -3.44 -7.34 -16.20
N PHE A 72 -4.23 -7.10 -15.16
CA PHE A 72 -4.98 -5.84 -14.94
C PHE A 72 -4.23 -4.83 -14.07
N CYS A 73 -3.29 -5.31 -13.23
CA CYS A 73 -2.68 -4.48 -12.20
C CYS A 73 -1.71 -3.48 -12.81
N THR A 74 -2.04 -2.19 -12.71
CA THR A 74 -1.20 -1.07 -13.16
C THR A 74 -0.28 -0.53 -12.07
N PHE A 75 -0.39 -1.02 -10.83
CA PHE A 75 0.46 -0.60 -9.72
C PHE A 75 1.90 -1.09 -9.94
N PRO A 76 2.92 -0.27 -9.57
CA PRO A 76 4.30 -0.71 -9.53
C PRO A 76 4.43 -1.96 -8.66
N HIS A 77 4.96 -3.03 -9.22
CA HIS A 77 5.15 -4.26 -8.47
C HIS A 77 6.45 -4.96 -8.84
N GLU A 78 7.06 -5.57 -7.83
CA GLU A 78 8.29 -6.33 -7.95
C GLU A 78 8.05 -7.79 -7.63
N ARG A 79 8.92 -8.67 -8.12
CA ARG A 79 8.86 -10.08 -7.73
C ARG A 79 9.25 -10.20 -6.26
N PHE A 80 8.46 -10.92 -5.48
CA PHE A 80 8.78 -11.17 -4.08
C PHE A 80 10.15 -11.85 -3.90
N ARG A 81 11.00 -11.18 -3.11
CA ARG A 81 12.24 -11.68 -2.53
C ARG A 81 12.29 -11.19 -1.09
N LYS A 82 12.50 -12.11 -0.15
CA LYS A 82 12.37 -11.82 1.28
C LYS A 82 13.36 -10.76 1.72
N GLU A 83 14.60 -10.85 1.25
CA GLU A 83 15.70 -9.94 1.59
C GLU A 83 15.40 -8.51 1.13
N ASP A 84 14.87 -8.35 -0.08
CA ASP A 84 14.50 -7.06 -0.67
C ASP A 84 13.35 -6.43 0.15
N VAL A 85 12.31 -7.21 0.46
CA VAL A 85 11.20 -6.75 1.32
C VAL A 85 11.71 -6.29 2.69
N LEU A 86 12.59 -7.07 3.33
CA LEU A 86 13.16 -6.70 4.63
C LEU A 86 14.00 -5.41 4.53
N GLN A 87 14.69 -5.19 3.42
CA GLN A 87 15.44 -3.95 3.19
C GLN A 87 14.51 -2.75 3.02
N VAL A 88 13.44 -2.88 2.24
CA VAL A 88 12.48 -1.78 2.04
C VAL A 88 11.80 -1.43 3.36
N VAL A 89 11.32 -2.41 4.12
CA VAL A 89 10.67 -2.15 5.42
C VAL A 89 11.61 -1.44 6.40
N ARG A 90 12.90 -1.79 6.41
CA ARG A 90 13.90 -1.04 7.20
C ARG A 90 14.00 0.42 6.75
N GLY A 91 14.10 0.66 5.44
CA GLY A 91 14.12 2.01 4.88
C GLY A 91 12.85 2.82 5.21
N VAL A 92 11.68 2.19 5.16
CA VAL A 92 10.41 2.81 5.57
C VAL A 92 10.44 3.20 7.05
N CYS A 93 10.93 2.33 7.94
CA CYS A 93 11.08 2.67 9.36
C CYS A 93 12.02 3.86 9.56
N GLU A 94 13.16 3.87 8.86
CA GLU A 94 14.12 4.97 8.90
C GLU A 94 13.51 6.28 8.38
N GLU A 95 12.71 6.23 7.32
CA GLU A 95 12.01 7.40 6.78
C GLU A 95 10.98 7.97 7.78
N ILE A 96 10.25 7.09 8.49
CA ILE A 96 9.31 7.52 9.55
C ILE A 96 10.07 8.27 10.66
N HIS A 97 11.16 7.69 11.16
CA HIS A 97 12.00 8.34 12.18
C HIS A 97 12.52 9.71 11.70
N GLN A 98 13.12 9.76 10.50
CA GLN A 98 13.65 11.01 9.94
C GLN A 98 12.57 12.07 9.71
N SER A 99 11.35 11.65 9.36
CA SER A 99 10.22 12.55 9.16
C SER A 99 9.74 13.14 10.48
N ALA A 100 9.66 12.33 11.53
CA ALA A 100 9.29 12.77 12.87
C ALA A 100 10.35 13.72 13.48
N ASP A 101 11.63 13.41 13.32
CA ASP A 101 12.73 14.28 13.80
C ASP A 101 12.74 15.63 13.10
N ARG A 102 12.43 15.66 11.80
CA ARG A 102 12.44 16.89 11.00
C ARG A 102 11.20 17.75 11.23
N LEU A 103 10.05 17.13 11.49
CA LEU A 103 8.77 17.81 11.64
C LEU A 103 8.22 17.49 13.04
N PRO A 104 8.65 18.23 14.09
CA PRO A 104 8.25 17.96 15.47
C PRO A 104 6.73 17.97 15.68
N ASN A 105 6.00 18.71 14.84
CA ASN A 105 4.53 18.77 14.80
C ASN A 105 3.86 17.51 14.21
N LEU A 106 4.61 16.54 13.68
CA LEU A 106 4.10 15.19 13.38
C LEU A 106 4.07 14.30 14.61
N GLN A 107 4.92 14.56 15.61
CA GLN A 107 5.03 13.70 16.78
C GLN A 107 3.70 13.71 17.55
N GLN A 108 3.15 12.51 17.76
CA GLN A 108 1.85 12.28 18.40
C GLN A 108 0.68 13.00 17.70
N LYS A 109 0.84 13.38 16.41
CA LYS A 109 -0.26 13.94 15.65
C LYS A 109 -1.32 12.86 15.43
N ARG A 110 -2.59 13.25 15.60
CA ARG A 110 -3.74 12.37 15.39
C ARG A 110 -3.81 11.88 13.95
N VAL A 111 -4.03 10.58 13.80
CA VAL A 111 -4.32 9.90 12.54
C VAL A 111 -5.78 9.44 12.55
N ASP A 112 -6.50 9.69 11.46
CA ASP A 112 -7.88 9.19 11.28
C ASP A 112 -7.92 7.91 10.44
N GLY A 113 -6.93 7.70 9.56
CA GLY A 113 -6.83 6.50 8.73
C GLY A 113 -5.40 6.08 8.49
N LEU A 114 -5.11 4.81 8.71
CA LEU A 114 -3.85 4.15 8.41
C LEU A 114 -4.10 3.01 7.42
N TYR A 115 -3.39 3.02 6.29
CA TYR A 115 -3.53 2.01 5.25
C TYR A 115 -2.19 1.36 4.94
N PHE A 116 -2.06 0.07 5.22
CA PHE A 116 -0.95 -0.76 4.76
C PHE A 116 -1.30 -1.35 3.39
N GLY A 117 -0.81 -0.71 2.32
CA GLY A 117 -1.13 -1.06 0.94
C GLY A 117 0.10 -1.29 0.06
N GLY A 118 -0.06 -1.21 -1.26
CA GLY A 118 1.02 -1.39 -2.23
C GLY A 118 0.94 -2.72 -2.98
N GLY A 119 2.07 -3.41 -3.17
CA GLY A 119 2.10 -4.66 -3.94
C GLY A 119 1.21 -5.74 -3.32
N THR A 120 1.66 -6.35 -2.23
CA THR A 120 0.86 -7.29 -1.42
C THR A 120 1.34 -7.15 0.00
N ALA A 121 0.82 -6.17 0.75
CA ALA A 121 1.36 -5.77 2.05
C ALA A 121 1.42 -6.94 3.04
N ASN A 122 0.43 -7.85 3.00
CA ASN A 122 0.42 -9.08 3.80
C ASN A 122 1.43 -10.17 3.36
N LEU A 123 2.37 -9.87 2.45
CA LEU A 123 3.61 -10.63 2.24
C LEU A 123 4.76 -10.18 3.13
N THR A 124 4.61 -9.08 3.87
CA THR A 124 5.63 -8.57 4.77
C THR A 124 5.95 -9.63 5.84
N PRO A 125 7.22 -10.02 6.05
CA PRO A 125 7.58 -10.93 7.13
C PRO A 125 7.15 -10.39 8.50
N ALA A 126 6.53 -11.22 9.32
CA ALA A 126 5.93 -10.80 10.59
C ALA A 126 6.85 -9.98 11.51
N PRO A 127 8.12 -10.36 11.77
CA PRO A 127 9.01 -9.54 12.61
C PRO A 127 9.28 -8.14 12.05
N ALA A 128 9.29 -8.00 10.72
CA ALA A 128 9.48 -6.70 10.07
C ALA A 128 8.19 -5.87 10.13
N PHE A 129 7.03 -6.51 9.96
CA PHE A 129 5.74 -5.86 10.11
C PHE A 129 5.49 -5.39 11.55
N GLU A 130 5.88 -6.19 12.54
CA GLU A 130 5.82 -5.84 13.96
C GLU A 130 6.67 -4.61 14.26
N ARG A 131 7.92 -4.59 13.78
CA ARG A 131 8.81 -3.43 13.91
C ARG A 131 8.16 -2.19 13.29
N LEU A 132 7.58 -2.31 12.10
CA LEU A 132 6.91 -1.20 11.42
C LEU A 132 5.71 -0.67 12.22
N CYS A 133 4.85 -1.55 12.73
CA CYS A 133 3.71 -1.17 13.56
C CYS A 133 4.16 -0.45 14.85
N ARG A 134 5.21 -0.96 15.52
CA ARG A 134 5.79 -0.31 16.71
C ARG A 134 6.35 1.08 16.42
N VAL A 135 7.09 1.24 15.32
CA VAL A 135 7.64 2.53 14.90
C VAL A 135 6.52 3.53 14.65
N LEU A 136 5.49 3.13 13.89
CA LEU A 136 4.30 3.97 13.67
C LEU A 136 3.64 4.34 15.00
N GLY A 137 3.36 3.36 15.87
CA GLY A 137 2.70 3.57 17.16
C GLY A 137 3.49 4.47 18.13
N SER A 138 4.82 4.54 17.99
CA SER A 138 5.64 5.47 18.78
C SER A 138 5.64 6.92 18.28
N HIS A 139 5.27 7.13 17.01
CA HIS A 139 5.34 8.45 16.37
C HIS A 139 3.98 9.13 16.19
N PHE A 140 2.88 8.37 16.09
CA PHE A 140 1.57 8.90 15.79
C PHE A 140 0.52 8.47 16.81
N ASP A 141 -0.54 9.28 16.97
CA ASP A 141 -1.71 8.92 17.76
C ASP A 141 -2.76 8.26 16.87
N PHE A 142 -2.97 6.95 17.06
CA PHE A 142 -3.97 6.15 16.34
C PHE A 142 -5.26 5.94 17.12
N SER A 143 -5.44 6.54 18.31
CA SER A 143 -6.59 6.25 19.19
C SER A 143 -7.96 6.47 18.55
N GLN A 144 -8.05 7.29 17.48
CA GLN A 144 -9.26 7.53 16.70
C GLN A 144 -9.21 6.97 15.28
N ALA A 145 -8.13 6.28 14.91
CA ALA A 145 -7.89 5.80 13.55
C ALA A 145 -8.71 4.55 13.20
N GLU A 146 -9.01 4.40 11.91
CA GLU A 146 -9.16 3.07 11.29
C GLU A 146 -7.79 2.60 10.78
N ALA A 147 -7.35 1.39 11.18
CA ALA A 147 -6.15 0.74 10.67
C ALA A 147 -6.52 -0.40 9.71
N THR A 148 -6.13 -0.27 8.45
CA THR A 148 -6.42 -1.25 7.38
C THR A 148 -5.16 -1.97 6.94
N LEU A 149 -5.21 -3.31 6.89
CA LEU A 149 -4.20 -4.13 6.20
C LEU A 149 -4.78 -4.67 4.90
N GLU A 150 -4.16 -4.28 3.77
CA GLU A 150 -4.48 -4.83 2.46
C GLU A 150 -3.70 -6.11 2.17
N GLY A 151 -4.31 -7.01 1.42
CA GLY A 151 -3.64 -8.25 1.06
C GLY A 151 -4.45 -9.16 0.18
N VAL A 152 -3.88 -10.35 -0.06
CA VAL A 152 -4.60 -11.43 -0.73
C VAL A 152 -5.05 -12.48 0.29
N PRO A 153 -6.24 -13.09 0.11
CA PRO A 153 -6.87 -13.96 1.12
C PRO A 153 -5.93 -15.02 1.70
N ARG A 154 -5.23 -15.77 0.85
CA ARG A 154 -4.36 -16.89 1.24
C ARG A 154 -3.26 -16.49 2.22
N TYR A 155 -2.73 -15.27 2.13
CA TYR A 155 -1.59 -14.85 2.93
C TYR A 155 -1.99 -14.36 4.33
N PHE A 156 -3.25 -14.02 4.55
CA PHE A 156 -3.76 -13.78 5.91
C PHE A 156 -3.81 -15.09 6.71
N SER A 157 -4.43 -16.15 6.16
CA SER A 157 -4.60 -17.41 6.87
C SER A 157 -3.35 -18.29 6.92
N LYS A 158 -2.45 -18.20 5.94
CA LYS A 158 -1.22 -19.03 5.88
C LYS A 158 -0.29 -18.82 7.08
N GLY A 159 -0.24 -17.61 7.62
CA GLY A 159 0.54 -17.27 8.82
C GLY A 159 -0.29 -17.33 10.11
N ASP A 160 -1.41 -18.07 10.12
CA ASP A 160 -2.36 -18.06 11.23
C ASP A 160 -2.76 -16.64 11.67
N TYR A 161 -3.00 -15.75 10.69
CA TYR A 161 -3.43 -14.37 10.94
C TYR A 161 -2.44 -13.52 11.76
N GLU A 162 -1.17 -13.92 11.86
CA GLU A 162 -0.13 -13.28 12.67
C GLU A 162 -0.01 -11.78 12.41
N LEU A 163 -0.03 -11.34 11.15
CA LEU A 163 0.03 -9.90 10.82
C LEU A 163 -1.18 -9.12 11.33
N LEU A 164 -2.38 -9.71 11.35
CA LEU A 164 -3.57 -9.05 11.90
C LEU A 164 -3.45 -8.89 13.41
N ARG A 165 -2.96 -9.93 14.11
CA ARG A 165 -2.70 -9.86 15.55
C ARG A 165 -1.65 -8.81 15.88
N ILE A 166 -0.53 -8.79 15.16
CA ILE A 166 0.51 -7.76 15.27
C ILE A 166 -0.05 -6.35 15.09
N MET A 167 -0.90 -6.15 14.08
CA MET A 167 -1.53 -4.86 13.82
C MET A 167 -2.38 -4.42 15.01
N MET A 168 -3.17 -5.31 15.59
CA MET A 168 -4.00 -5.03 16.77
C MET A 168 -3.15 -4.76 18.02
N ASP A 169 -2.12 -5.56 18.26
CA ASP A 169 -1.29 -5.49 19.47
C ASP A 169 -0.43 -4.20 19.52
N HIS A 170 -0.02 -3.69 18.37
CA HIS A 170 0.92 -2.56 18.27
C HIS A 170 0.32 -1.27 17.75
N LEU A 171 -0.90 -1.29 17.20
CA LEU A 171 -1.61 -0.09 16.78
C LEU A 171 -2.95 -0.03 17.50
N PRO A 172 -3.06 0.78 18.58
CA PRO A 172 -4.29 0.95 19.35
C PRO A 172 -5.30 1.81 18.58
N ALA A 173 -5.66 1.35 17.38
CA ALA A 173 -6.63 1.96 16.51
C ALA A 173 -8.04 1.74 17.07
N ARG A 174 -8.92 2.71 16.84
CA ARG A 174 -10.33 2.59 17.22
C ARG A 174 -11.00 1.43 16.49
N HIS A 175 -10.67 1.27 15.21
CA HIS A 175 -11.21 0.21 14.35
C HIS A 175 -10.08 -0.42 13.53
N HIS A 176 -10.18 -1.73 13.31
CA HIS A 176 -9.29 -2.45 12.40
C HIS A 176 -10.08 -3.02 11.23
N ARG A 177 -9.46 -3.04 10.06
CA ARG A 177 -10.08 -3.49 8.82
C ARG A 177 -9.14 -4.37 8.00
N VAL A 178 -9.70 -5.39 7.38
CA VAL A 178 -9.01 -6.24 6.41
C VAL A 178 -9.53 -5.89 5.02
N SER A 179 -8.64 -5.55 4.08
CA SER A 179 -9.01 -5.40 2.67
C SER A 179 -8.41 -6.52 1.84
N MET A 180 -9.27 -7.30 1.18
CA MET A 180 -8.85 -8.45 0.37
C MET A 180 -9.04 -8.20 -1.11
N GLY A 181 -7.95 -8.32 -1.87
CA GLY A 181 -8.02 -8.41 -3.31
C GLY A 181 -8.58 -9.77 -3.76
N VAL A 182 -9.89 -9.88 -3.99
CA VAL A 182 -10.53 -11.11 -4.49
C VAL A 182 -10.60 -11.10 -6.02
N GLN A 183 -11.02 -9.97 -6.58
CA GLN A 183 -11.16 -9.64 -7.99
C GLN A 183 -12.26 -10.41 -8.73
N SER A 184 -12.35 -11.73 -8.54
CA SER A 184 -13.42 -12.56 -9.11
C SER A 184 -13.60 -13.85 -8.31
N PHE A 185 -14.81 -14.42 -8.31
CA PHE A 185 -15.06 -15.78 -7.83
C PHE A 185 -15.02 -16.82 -8.96
N ASP A 186 -14.90 -16.37 -10.21
CA ASP A 186 -14.78 -17.24 -11.37
C ASP A 186 -13.33 -17.77 -11.50
N VAL A 187 -13.19 -19.09 -11.52
CA VAL A 187 -11.90 -19.77 -11.56
C VAL A 187 -11.12 -19.49 -12.86
N ASP A 188 -11.82 -19.31 -13.98
CA ASP A 188 -11.17 -19.04 -15.27
C ASP A 188 -10.61 -17.63 -15.30
N TYR A 189 -11.35 -16.63 -14.78
CA TYR A 189 -10.81 -15.28 -14.61
C TYR A 189 -9.63 -15.25 -13.63
N ILE A 190 -9.70 -15.97 -12.50
CA ILE A 190 -8.58 -16.09 -11.55
C ILE A 190 -7.34 -16.72 -12.22
N LYS A 191 -7.54 -17.73 -13.07
CA LYS A 191 -6.47 -18.38 -13.83
C LYS A 191 -5.84 -17.44 -14.84
N MET A 192 -6.66 -16.69 -15.59
CA MET A 192 -6.21 -15.71 -16.57
C MET A 192 -5.39 -14.59 -15.93
N MET A 193 -5.78 -14.13 -14.73
CA MET A 193 -5.03 -13.14 -13.95
C MET A 193 -3.77 -13.70 -13.25
N GLY A 194 -3.53 -15.01 -13.31
CA GLY A 194 -2.40 -15.66 -12.62
C GLY A 194 -2.49 -15.61 -11.09
N ARG A 195 -3.71 -15.53 -10.54
CA ARG A 195 -3.99 -15.36 -9.11
C ARG A 195 -4.34 -16.67 -8.39
N GLN A 196 -4.07 -17.83 -8.99
CA GLN A 196 -4.46 -19.14 -8.42
C GLN A 196 -3.82 -19.43 -7.06
N ALA A 197 -2.74 -18.74 -6.70
CA ALA A 197 -2.06 -18.87 -5.41
C ALA A 197 -2.50 -17.84 -4.36
N PHE A 198 -3.39 -16.91 -4.71
CA PHE A 198 -3.81 -15.78 -3.86
C PHE A 198 -5.00 -16.11 -2.97
N GLY A 199 -5.63 -17.26 -3.19
CA GLY A 199 -6.66 -17.83 -2.33
C GLY A 199 -7.95 -18.10 -3.08
N ASP A 200 -8.78 -18.96 -2.50
CA ASP A 200 -10.09 -19.33 -3.01
C ASP A 200 -11.21 -18.92 -2.04
N PHE A 201 -12.44 -19.36 -2.32
CA PHE A 201 -13.60 -19.08 -1.47
C PHE A 201 -13.41 -19.55 -0.02
N LYS A 202 -12.70 -20.67 0.21
CA LYS A 202 -12.45 -21.18 1.56
C LYS A 202 -11.46 -20.27 2.30
N ASP A 203 -10.41 -19.82 1.63
CA ASP A 203 -9.48 -18.84 2.22
C ASP A 203 -10.20 -17.53 2.57
N ILE A 204 -11.03 -17.00 1.65
CA ILE A 204 -11.81 -15.78 1.86
C ILE A 204 -12.74 -15.93 3.06
N SER A 205 -13.49 -17.03 3.12
CA SER A 205 -14.43 -17.30 4.22
C SER A 205 -13.73 -17.43 5.57
N ALA A 206 -12.55 -18.06 5.60
CA ALA A 206 -11.76 -18.21 6.83
C ALA A 206 -11.26 -16.86 7.35
N VAL A 207 -10.79 -15.98 6.46
CA VAL A 207 -10.36 -14.62 6.83
C VAL A 207 -11.53 -13.78 7.34
N ILE A 208 -12.71 -13.87 6.70
CA ILE A 208 -13.91 -13.19 7.18
C ILE A 208 -14.31 -13.67 8.58
N GLY A 209 -14.31 -14.99 8.79
CA GLY A 209 -14.62 -15.59 10.10
C GLY A 209 -13.69 -15.05 11.19
N PHE A 210 -12.37 -15.15 10.98
CA PHE A 210 -11.39 -14.64 11.92
C PHE A 210 -11.52 -13.13 12.16
N ALA A 211 -11.71 -12.33 11.10
CA ALA A 211 -11.84 -10.89 11.23
C ALA A 211 -13.06 -10.50 12.09
N HIS A 212 -14.21 -11.14 11.88
CA HIS A 212 -15.40 -10.88 12.69
C HIS A 212 -15.24 -11.35 14.14
N GLU A 213 -14.58 -12.49 14.38
CA GLU A 213 -14.24 -12.97 15.73
C GLU A 213 -13.37 -11.96 16.49
N MET A 214 -12.53 -11.20 15.77
CA MET A 214 -11.67 -10.14 16.31
C MET A 214 -12.31 -8.74 16.22
N GLU A 215 -13.63 -8.64 15.98
CA GLU A 215 -14.37 -7.36 15.86
C GLU A 215 -13.86 -6.41 14.75
N MET A 216 -13.20 -6.96 13.73
CA MET A 216 -12.70 -6.23 12.57
C MET A 216 -13.76 -6.15 11.46
N THR A 217 -13.64 -5.14 10.60
CA THR A 217 -14.44 -5.07 9.36
C THR A 217 -13.67 -5.65 8.17
N VAL A 218 -14.38 -6.07 7.13
CA VAL A 218 -13.78 -6.66 5.93
C VAL A 218 -14.31 -5.98 4.67
N SER A 219 -13.41 -5.69 3.73
CA SER A 219 -13.75 -5.32 2.35
C SER A 219 -13.16 -6.32 1.35
N LEU A 220 -13.88 -6.53 0.24
CA LEU A 220 -13.43 -7.34 -0.87
C LEU A 220 -13.37 -6.46 -2.13
N ASP A 221 -12.22 -6.41 -2.78
CA ASP A 221 -12.10 -5.76 -4.08
C ASP A 221 -12.57 -6.72 -5.17
N LEU A 222 -13.46 -6.26 -6.04
CA LEU A 222 -14.01 -7.03 -7.15
C LEU A 222 -13.87 -6.25 -8.46
N LEU A 223 -13.57 -6.95 -9.55
CA LEU A 223 -13.51 -6.39 -10.88
C LEU A 223 -14.73 -6.84 -11.68
N ILE A 224 -15.37 -5.88 -12.34
CA ILE A 224 -16.44 -6.13 -13.30
C ILE A 224 -15.94 -5.80 -14.71
N ASN A 225 -16.62 -6.33 -15.73
CA ASN A 225 -16.25 -6.12 -17.14
C ASN A 225 -14.83 -6.61 -17.48
N LEU A 226 -14.45 -7.78 -16.95
CA LEU A 226 -13.19 -8.44 -17.30
C LEU A 226 -13.23 -8.95 -18.75
N PRO A 227 -12.10 -8.93 -19.48
CA PRO A 227 -12.04 -9.44 -20.85
C PRO A 227 -12.18 -10.96 -20.88
N GLY A 228 -12.92 -11.49 -21.85
CA GLY A 228 -13.18 -12.94 -22.00
C GLY A 228 -14.64 -13.18 -22.33
#